data_AF-A0AA50DWT5-F1
#
_entry.id   AF-A0AA50DWT5-F1
#
_cell.length_a   1.000
_cell.length_b   1.000
_cell.length_c   1.000
_cell.angle_alpha   90.00
_cell.angle_beta   90.00
_cell.angle_gamma   90.00
#
_symmetry.space_group_name_H-M   'P 1'
#
loop_
_entity.id
_entity.type
_entity.pdbx_description
1 polymer ?
#
loop_
_entity_poly.entity_id
_entity_poly.type
_entity_poly.pdbx_seq_one_letter_code
_entity_poly.pdbx_strand_id
1 'polypeptide(L)'
;MNQLKNSDFFLPYNPDLTQRAREMRKNPTPAESKLWNLLKSHPPFGRSEFRVWRQRPINHFIKKNGFETPSFRRALHLDPNT
;
A
#
# COMPACT_ATOMS: atom_id res chain seq x y z
N MET A 1 -17.18 17.59 5.38
CA MET A 1 -16.88 16.54 6.39
C MET A 1 -16.49 15.30 5.62
N ASN A 2 -15.21 14.90 5.68
CA ASN A 2 -14.72 13.80 4.85
C ASN A 2 -15.18 12.46 5.44
N GLN A 3 -16.16 11.83 4.79
CA GLN A 3 -16.66 10.53 5.21
C GLN A 3 -15.63 9.46 4.84
N LEU A 4 -15.08 8.82 5.86
CA LEU A 4 -14.20 7.66 5.67
C LEU A 4 -14.99 6.53 5.03
N LYS A 5 -14.43 5.92 3.98
CA LYS A 5 -14.97 4.67 3.42
C LYS A 5 -14.57 3.52 4.33
N ASN A 6 -15.55 2.78 4.83
CA ASN A 6 -15.39 1.61 5.69
C ASN A 6 -15.83 0.32 4.95
N SER A 7 -15.18 -0.80 5.24
CA SER A 7 -15.57 -2.14 4.76
C SER A 7 -14.87 -3.21 5.58
N ASP A 8 -15.45 -4.40 5.67
CA ASP A 8 -14.81 -5.55 6.30
C ASP A 8 -13.52 -6.01 5.59
N PHE A 9 -13.32 -5.59 4.34
CA PHE A 9 -12.17 -6.00 3.53
C PHE A 9 -11.02 -4.98 3.53
N PHE A 10 -11.21 -3.78 4.08
CA PHE A 10 -10.17 -2.75 4.10
C PHE A 10 -10.30 -1.80 5.28
N LEU A 11 -9.17 -1.25 5.73
CA LEU A 11 -9.17 -0.25 6.79
C LEU A 11 -9.92 1.01 6.32
N PRO A 12 -10.70 1.65 7.22
CA PRO A 12 -11.31 2.95 7.00
C PRO A 12 -10.36 3.92 6.29
N TYR A 13 -10.76 4.55 5.19
CA TYR A 13 -9.88 5.50 4.50
C TYR A 13 -10.62 6.66 3.83
N ASN A 14 -9.97 7.82 3.78
CA ASN A 14 -10.49 8.99 3.07
C ASN A 14 -10.34 8.78 1.55
N PRO A 15 -11.44 8.73 0.78
CA PRO A 15 -11.40 8.53 -0.67
C PRO A 15 -10.63 9.62 -1.42
N ASP A 16 -10.57 10.86 -0.92
CA ASP A 16 -9.85 11.97 -1.56
C ASP A 16 -8.34 11.68 -1.67
N LEU A 17 -7.81 10.93 -0.71
CA LEU A 17 -6.40 10.51 -0.70
C LEU A 17 -6.10 9.44 -1.76
N THR A 18 -7.11 8.85 -2.40
CA THR A 18 -6.93 7.82 -3.43
C THR A 18 -6.24 8.40 -4.65
N GLN A 19 -6.60 9.62 -5.07
CA GLN A 19 -5.97 10.27 -6.22
C GLN A 19 -4.50 10.57 -5.92
N ARG A 20 -4.23 11.15 -4.76
CA ARG A 20 -2.86 11.44 -4.33
C ARG A 20 -2.01 10.17 -4.20
N ALA A 21 -2.57 9.09 -3.65
CA ALA A 21 -1.90 7.79 -3.59
C ALA A 21 -1.61 7.21 -4.98
N ARG A 22 -2.47 7.45 -5.98
CA ARG A 22 -2.20 7.03 -7.38
C ARG A 22 -1.04 7.80 -7.98
N GLU A 23 -0.92 9.10 -7.72
CA GLU A 23 0.20 9.92 -8.17
C GLU A 23 1.53 9.43 -7.55
N MET A 24 1.52 9.12 -6.25
CA MET A 24 2.70 8.62 -5.55
C MET A 24 3.19 7.27 -6.10
N ARG A 25 2.30 6.42 -6.61
CA ARG A 25 2.69 5.15 -7.26
C ARG A 25 3.45 5.34 -8.57
N LYS A 26 3.33 6.51 -9.22
CA LYS A 26 4.06 6.85 -10.44
C LYS A 26 5.50 7.26 -10.15
N ASN A 27 5.77 7.77 -8.95
CA ASN A 27 7.09 8.23 -8.51
C ASN A 27 7.51 7.53 -7.20
N PRO A 28 7.68 6.19 -7.21
CA PRO A 28 8.12 5.46 -6.02
C PRO A 28 9.58 5.79 -5.69
N THR A 29 9.96 5.64 -4.41
CA THR A 29 11.37 5.74 -4.01
C THR A 29 12.18 4.55 -4.57
N PRO A 30 13.51 4.67 -4.73
CA PRO A 30 14.34 3.54 -5.17
C PRO A 30 14.20 2.30 -4.27
N ALA A 31 14.06 2.49 -2.95
CA ALA A 31 13.82 1.43 -1.98
C ALA A 31 12.48 0.73 -2.20
N GLU A 32 11.40 1.50 -2.41
CA GLU A 32 10.08 0.96 -2.73
C GLU A 32 10.08 0.18 -4.05
N SER A 33 10.80 0.67 -5.05
CA SER A 33 10.93 -0.01 -6.35
C SER A 33 11.63 -1.36 -6.19
N LYS A 34 12.75 -1.40 -5.44
CA LYS A 34 13.47 -2.65 -5.12
C LYS A 34 12.57 -3.64 -4.37
N LEU A 35 11.89 -3.21 -3.31
CA LEU A 35 10.99 -4.11 -2.56
C LEU A 35 9.82 -4.57 -3.41
N TRP A 36 9.23 -3.71 -4.24
CA TRP A 36 8.15 -4.11 -5.12
C TRP A 36 8.57 -5.19 -6.13
N ASN A 37 9.76 -5.06 -6.70
CA ASN A 37 10.32 -6.07 -7.58
C ASN A 37 10.61 -7.37 -6.83
N LEU A 38 11.18 -7.28 -5.62
CA LEU A 38 11.41 -8.44 -4.75
C LEU A 38 10.09 -9.17 -4.43
N LEU A 39 9.08 -8.43 -3.98
CA LEU A 39 7.76 -8.96 -3.64
C LEU A 39 6.96 -9.48 -4.84
N LYS A 40 7.36 -9.15 -6.07
CA LYS A 40 6.78 -9.74 -7.28
C LYS A 40 7.50 -11.02 -7.71
N SER A 41 8.83 -11.04 -7.55
CA SER A 41 9.67 -12.13 -8.00
C SER A 41 9.78 -13.26 -6.98
N HIS A 42 9.42 -13.03 -5.71
CA HIS A 42 9.49 -14.03 -4.64
C HIS A 42 8.10 -14.58 -4.27
N PRO A 43 7.77 -15.83 -4.64
CA PRO A 43 6.61 -16.53 -4.12
C PRO A 43 6.64 -16.58 -2.58
N PRO A 44 5.48 -16.45 -1.91
CA PRO A 44 4.14 -16.47 -2.50
C PRO A 44 3.59 -15.08 -2.87
N PHE A 45 4.29 -14.00 -2.49
CA PHE A 45 3.90 -12.62 -2.75
C PHE A 45 3.99 -12.36 -4.26
N GLY A 46 2.91 -11.88 -4.87
CA GLY A 46 2.84 -11.72 -6.33
C GLY A 46 2.11 -12.85 -7.07
N ARG A 47 1.79 -13.97 -6.41
CA ARG A 47 0.76 -14.92 -6.89
C ARG A 47 -0.64 -14.48 -6.47
N SER A 48 -1.67 -15.04 -7.10
CA SER A 48 -3.09 -14.69 -6.86
C SER A 48 -3.49 -14.79 -5.38
N GLU A 49 -2.90 -15.73 -4.64
CA GLU A 49 -3.17 -15.97 -3.22
C GLU A 49 -2.63 -14.88 -2.28
N PHE A 50 -1.56 -14.16 -2.68
CA PHE A 50 -0.94 -13.11 -1.86
C PHE A 50 -0.68 -11.84 -2.67
N ARG A 51 -1.79 -11.13 -2.95
CA ARG A 51 -1.76 -9.82 -3.59
C ARG A 51 -1.22 -8.76 -2.62
N VAL A 52 -0.17 -8.04 -3.05
CA VAL A 52 0.38 -6.90 -2.30
C VAL A 52 -0.10 -5.58 -2.94
N TRP A 53 -0.51 -4.64 -2.10
CA TRP A 53 -1.04 -3.33 -2.48
C TRP A 53 -0.06 -2.25 -2.03
N ARG A 54 0.22 -1.30 -2.93
CA ARG A 54 1.12 -0.17 -2.63
C ARG A 54 0.34 1.04 -2.17
N GLN A 55 0.83 1.73 -1.14
CA GLN A 55 0.39 3.06 -0.73
C GLN A 55 -1.14 3.14 -0.58
N ARG A 56 -1.73 2.24 0.22
CA ARG A 56 -3.17 2.36 0.54
C ARG A 56 -3.36 3.53 1.52
N PRO A 57 -4.34 4.41 1.28
CA PRO A 57 -4.73 5.38 2.29
C PRO A 57 -5.32 4.64 3.49
N ILE A 58 -5.03 5.12 4.69
CA ILE A 58 -5.60 4.65 5.94
C ILE A 58 -6.03 5.88 6.72
N ASN A 59 -7.31 5.93 7.08
CA ASN A 59 -7.95 7.05 7.73
C ASN A 59 -7.69 8.34 6.93
N HIS A 60 -6.98 9.32 7.47
CA HIS A 60 -6.59 10.55 6.80
C HIS A 60 -5.11 10.59 6.37
N PHE A 61 -4.42 9.45 6.33
CA PHE A 61 -3.00 9.36 6.00
C PHE A 61 -2.74 8.47 4.79
N ILE A 62 -1.70 8.80 4.02
CA ILE A 62 -1.13 7.92 3.00
C ILE A 62 0.20 7.41 3.54
N LYS A 63 0.34 6.10 3.74
CA LYS A 63 1.65 5.51 4.03
C LYS A 63 2.50 5.61 2.76
N LYS A 64 3.39 6.61 2.72
CA LYS A 64 4.31 6.87 1.61
C LYS A 64 5.11 5.62 1.23
N ASN A 65 5.57 4.87 2.24
CA ASN A 65 6.37 3.66 2.08
C ASN A 65 5.62 2.39 2.52
N GLY A 66 4.30 2.36 2.33
CA GLY A 66 3.44 1.28 2.81
C GLY A 66 3.16 0.20 1.78
N PHE A 67 3.35 -1.07 2.15
CA PHE A 67 2.84 -2.23 1.43
C PHE A 67 1.81 -2.95 2.29
N GLU A 68 0.66 -3.31 1.74
CA GLU A 68 -0.40 -4.02 2.47
C GLU A 68 -0.84 -5.28 1.75
N THR A 69 -1.13 -6.35 2.49
CA THR A 69 -1.71 -7.59 1.93
C THR A 69 -3.12 -7.82 2.49
N PRO A 70 -4.14 -8.06 1.65
CA PRO A 70 -5.50 -8.34 2.11
C PRO A 70 -5.56 -9.62 2.93
N SER A 71 -4.78 -10.63 2.54
CA SER A 71 -4.78 -11.96 3.14
C SER A 71 -4.42 -11.93 4.64
N PHE A 72 -3.76 -10.87 5.14
CA PHE A 72 -3.36 -10.78 6.55
C PHE A 72 -3.59 -9.43 7.24
N ARG A 73 -4.29 -8.45 6.63
CA ARG A 73 -4.42 -7.06 7.16
C ARG A 73 -3.12 -6.50 7.77
N ARG A 74 -1.96 -6.88 7.20
CA ARG A 74 -0.64 -6.46 7.69
C ARG A 74 -0.12 -5.36 6.78
N ALA A 75 0.41 -4.31 7.40
CA ALA A 75 1.07 -3.21 6.72
C ALA A 75 2.57 -3.28 6.98
N LEU A 76 3.36 -3.41 5.92
CA LEU A 76 4.81 -3.31 5.94
C LEU A 76 5.21 -1.86 5.68
N HIS A 77 6.16 -1.34 6.44
CA HIS A 77 6.76 -0.03 6.24
C HIS A 77 8.24 -0.18 5.93
N LEU A 78 8.71 0.50 4.88
CA LEU A 78 10.13 0.64 4.60
C LEU A 78 10.63 1.98 5.09
N ASP A 79 11.72 1.96 5.85
CA ASP A 79 12.47 3.17 6.18
C ASP A 79 13.24 3.65 4.93
N PRO A 80 13.08 4.92 4.50
CA PRO A 80 13.78 5.44 3.32
C PRO A 80 15.30 5.64 3.50
N ASN A 81 15.84 5.49 4.72
CA ASN A 81 17.27 5.73 5.01
C ASN A 81 18.15 4.46 4.98
N THR A 82 17.63 3.32 4.50
CA THR A 82 18.39 2.05 4.43
C THR A 82 18.74 1.66 2.99
#